data_AF-A0A329BAI2-F1
#
_entry.id   AF-A0A329BAI2-F1
#
_cell.length_a   1.000
_cell.length_b   1.000
_cell.length_c   1.000
_cell.angle_alpha   90.00
_cell.angle_beta   90.00
_cell.angle_gamma   90.00
#
_symmetry.space_group_name_H-M   'P 1'
#
loop_
_entity.id
_entity.type
_entity.pdbx_description
1 polymer ?
#
loop_
_entity_poly.entity_id
_entity_poly.type
_entity_poly.pdbx_seq_one_letter_code
_entity_poly.pdbx_strand_id
1 'polypeptide(L)'
;MMALSSLVNYDVAIAQTQPSQDEQTLCNEDEDVYFSCSLENQKTVSVCAKDNTTPNRGYVQYRYGNKGDAFAFPPENVLPATTTRITDVSEGSVRGLHLRFSKEPYTYIVSSVSPGEIYVSKNGKIIFDKKCQASSYKSFSNKVFDGVNEAPVTKVDMH
;
A
#
# COMPACT_ATOMS: atom_id res chain seq x y z
N MET A 1 -40.87 -25.57 41.82
CA MET A 1 -41.53 -24.74 40.80
C MET A 1 -40.59 -23.57 40.51
N MET A 2 -40.03 -23.56 39.28
CA MET A 2 -39.35 -22.47 38.54
C MET A 2 -38.47 -21.47 39.34
N ALA A 3 -37.14 -21.50 39.21
CA ALA A 3 -36.31 -21.05 38.07
C ALA A 3 -35.67 -19.69 38.41
N LEU A 4 -34.38 -19.54 38.13
CA LEU A 4 -33.71 -18.31 37.71
C LEU A 4 -32.23 -18.65 37.45
N SER A 5 -31.99 -19.21 36.27
CA SER A 5 -30.64 -19.34 35.72
C SER A 5 -30.31 -18.03 35.00
N SER A 6 -29.49 -17.19 35.62
CA SER A 6 -28.99 -15.97 34.99
C SER A 6 -27.93 -16.34 33.95
N LEU A 7 -28.29 -16.24 32.67
CA LEU A 7 -27.34 -16.32 31.56
C LEU A 7 -26.56 -14.99 31.53
N VAL A 8 -25.27 -15.07 31.84
CA VAL A 8 -24.33 -13.98 31.59
C VAL A 8 -24.05 -13.97 30.09
N ASN A 9 -24.62 -13.00 29.38
CA ASN A 9 -24.26 -12.75 27.99
C ASN A 9 -22.86 -12.13 27.99
N TYR A 10 -21.89 -12.88 27.49
CA TYR A 10 -20.57 -12.36 27.16
C TYR A 10 -20.69 -11.62 25.82
N ASP A 11 -20.80 -10.30 25.88
CA ASP A 11 -20.62 -9.46 24.70
C ASP A 11 -19.16 -9.61 24.25
N VAL A 12 -18.94 -10.40 23.20
CA VAL A 12 -17.67 -10.44 22.48
C VAL A 12 -17.53 -9.07 21.80
N ALA A 13 -16.70 -8.20 22.39
CA ALA A 13 -16.25 -6.99 21.74
C ALA A 13 -15.43 -7.37 20.50
N ILE A 14 -16.08 -7.40 19.35
CA ILE A 14 -15.41 -7.49 18.05
C ILE A 14 -14.66 -6.16 17.89
N ALA A 15 -13.34 -6.20 18.05
CA ALA A 15 -12.46 -5.09 17.69
C ALA A 15 -12.54 -4.90 16.16
N GLN A 16 -13.51 -4.11 15.71
CA GLN A 16 -13.53 -3.63 14.34
C GLN A 16 -12.40 -2.61 14.21
N THR A 17 -11.34 -2.98 13.49
CA THR A 17 -10.32 -2.03 13.04
C THR A 17 -11.02 -1.05 12.11
N GLN A 18 -11.54 0.05 12.67
CA GLN A 18 -12.05 1.17 11.89
C GLN A 18 -10.92 1.66 11.00
N PRO A 19 -11.13 1.82 9.67
CA PRO A 19 -10.22 2.62 8.87
C PRO A 19 -10.11 3.98 9.55
N SER A 20 -8.88 4.36 9.90
CA SER A 20 -8.59 5.65 10.53
C SER A 20 -9.30 6.75 9.73
N GLN A 21 -10.09 7.58 10.40
CA GLN A 21 -10.79 8.70 9.79
C GLN A 21 -9.84 9.50 8.89
N ASP A 22 -10.18 9.54 7.61
CA ASP A 22 -9.77 10.53 6.60
C ASP A 22 -8.27 10.70 6.34
N GLU A 23 -7.56 9.58 6.13
CA GLU A 23 -6.26 9.68 5.46
C GLU A 23 -6.47 10.14 4.02
N GLN A 24 -6.06 11.39 3.75
CA GLN A 24 -6.17 11.99 2.43
C GLN A 24 -5.50 11.08 1.39
N THR A 25 -6.24 10.75 0.35
CA THR A 25 -5.79 9.88 -0.75
C THR A 25 -5.77 10.66 -2.06
N LEU A 26 -4.84 10.27 -2.94
CA LEU A 26 -4.74 10.73 -4.32
C LEU A 26 -5.54 9.83 -5.29
N CYS A 27 -6.27 8.85 -4.78
CA CYS A 27 -7.15 8.00 -5.57
C CYS A 27 -8.46 8.71 -5.90
N ASN A 28 -9.01 8.39 -7.07
CA ASN A 28 -10.33 8.85 -7.50
C ASN A 28 -11.43 8.11 -6.74
N GLU A 29 -12.65 8.64 -6.78
CA GLU A 29 -13.79 8.08 -6.03
C GLU A 29 -14.18 6.65 -6.45
N ASP A 30 -13.85 6.27 -7.68
CA ASP A 30 -14.12 4.95 -8.27
C ASP A 30 -12.91 4.00 -8.22
N GLU A 31 -11.86 4.38 -7.48
CA GLU A 31 -10.65 3.59 -7.32
C GLU A 31 -10.56 2.98 -5.90
N ASP A 32 -10.03 1.76 -5.84
CA ASP A 32 -9.61 1.14 -4.60
C ASP A 32 -8.30 1.75 -4.12
N VAL A 33 -8.24 2.13 -2.84
CA VAL A 33 -7.02 2.56 -2.17
C VAL A 33 -6.28 1.33 -1.66
N TYR A 34 -5.15 0.99 -2.29
CA TYR A 34 -4.27 -0.08 -1.81
C TYR A 34 -3.33 0.39 -0.71
N PHE A 35 -2.94 1.66 -0.76
CA PHE A 35 -2.09 2.30 0.22
C PHE A 35 -2.33 3.81 0.15
N SER A 36 -2.27 4.51 1.28
CA SER A 36 -2.11 5.97 1.29
C SER A 36 -1.31 6.38 2.51
N CYS A 37 -0.43 7.36 2.36
CA CYS A 37 0.12 8.07 3.51
C CYS A 37 0.54 9.50 3.20
N SER A 38 0.40 10.37 4.20
CA SER A 38 1.08 11.66 4.23
C SER A 38 2.54 11.45 4.59
N LEU A 39 3.44 12.09 3.85
CA LEU A 39 4.89 11.99 4.01
C LEU A 39 5.44 13.15 4.82
N GLU A 40 6.64 13.00 5.38
CA GLU A 40 7.30 14.05 6.18
C GLU A 40 7.46 15.39 5.44
N ASN A 41 7.50 15.37 4.11
CA ASN A 41 7.57 16.56 3.25
C ASN A 41 6.19 17.19 2.93
N GLN A 42 5.13 16.80 3.66
CA GLN A 42 3.75 17.26 3.49
C GLN A 42 3.11 16.90 2.14
N LYS A 43 3.75 16.01 1.36
CA LYS A 43 3.13 15.40 0.18
C LYS A 43 2.40 14.12 0.56
N THR A 44 1.43 13.73 -0.24
CA THR A 44 0.76 12.43 -0.11
C THR A 44 1.34 11.46 -1.12
N VAL A 45 1.47 10.20 -0.71
CA VAL A 45 1.60 9.08 -1.63
C VAL A 45 0.35 8.22 -1.54
N SER A 46 -0.14 7.72 -2.66
CA SER A 46 -1.19 6.72 -2.70
C SER A 46 -0.91 5.67 -3.75
N VAL A 47 -1.34 4.44 -3.48
CA VAL A 47 -1.44 3.38 -4.49
C VAL A 47 -2.92 3.19 -4.78
N CYS A 48 -3.29 3.44 -6.03
CA CYS A 48 -4.67 3.45 -6.49
C CYS A 48 -4.87 2.35 -7.52
N ALA A 49 -5.97 1.63 -7.42
CA ALA A 49 -6.30 0.54 -8.33
C ALA A 49 -7.73 0.66 -8.84
N LYS A 50 -7.95 0.28 -10.10
CA LYS A 50 -9.30 0.17 -10.67
C LYS A 50 -9.44 -1.13 -11.43
N ASP A 51 -10.54 -1.84 -11.19
CA ASP A 51 -10.85 -3.15 -11.79
C ASP A 51 -9.73 -4.20 -11.67
N ASN A 52 -8.84 -4.04 -10.69
CA ASN A 52 -7.68 -4.91 -10.50
C ASN A 52 -8.04 -6.12 -9.65
N THR A 53 -8.65 -7.11 -10.31
CA THR A 53 -9.04 -8.39 -9.70
C THR A 53 -8.12 -9.55 -10.05
N THR A 54 -7.25 -9.37 -11.03
CA THR A 54 -6.15 -10.28 -11.38
C THR A 54 -4.96 -9.47 -11.92
N PRO A 55 -3.74 -10.03 -11.97
CA PRO A 55 -2.57 -9.33 -12.51
C PRO A 55 -2.72 -8.83 -13.95
N ASN A 56 -3.64 -9.42 -14.73
CA ASN A 56 -3.89 -9.07 -16.13
C ASN A 56 -5.20 -8.29 -16.32
N ARG A 57 -5.75 -7.70 -15.26
CA ARG A 57 -6.96 -6.85 -15.31
C ARG A 57 -6.78 -5.54 -14.58
N GLY A 58 -7.47 -4.52 -15.10
CA GLY A 58 -7.48 -3.20 -14.52
C GLY A 58 -6.12 -2.52 -14.60
N TYR A 59 -5.87 -1.60 -13.67
CA TYR A 59 -4.57 -0.98 -13.48
C TYR A 59 -4.30 -0.76 -12.00
N VAL A 60 -3.02 -0.56 -11.69
CA VAL A 60 -2.54 -0.08 -10.39
C VAL A 60 -1.55 1.05 -10.66
N GLN A 61 -1.72 2.18 -10.00
CA GLN A 61 -0.88 3.35 -10.13
C GLN A 61 -0.32 3.79 -8.78
N TYR A 62 0.96 4.09 -8.76
CA TYR A 62 1.62 4.89 -7.75
C TYR A 62 1.32 6.36 -8.02
N ARG A 63 0.90 7.13 -7.00
CA ARG A 63 0.68 8.58 -7.10
C ARG A 63 1.42 9.31 -6.00
N TYR A 64 2.05 10.43 -6.33
CA TYR A 64 2.80 11.27 -5.38
C TYR A 64 2.52 12.75 -5.65
N GLY A 65 2.16 13.52 -4.62
CA GLY A 65 1.94 14.95 -4.76
C GLY A 65 0.87 15.48 -3.82
N ASN A 66 0.12 16.47 -4.29
CA ASN A 66 -1.02 17.05 -3.59
C ASN A 66 -2.32 16.72 -4.35
N LYS A 67 -3.47 16.84 -3.68
CA LYS A 67 -4.77 16.69 -4.36
C LYS A 67 -4.87 17.71 -5.51
N GLY A 68 -5.16 17.24 -6.72
CA GLY A 68 -5.25 18.06 -7.94
C GLY A 68 -3.92 18.30 -8.66
N ASP A 69 -2.78 17.96 -8.05
CA ASP A 69 -1.44 18.07 -8.65
C ASP A 69 -0.57 16.90 -8.16
N ALA A 70 -0.80 15.73 -8.75
CA ALA A 70 -0.13 14.50 -8.41
C ALA A 70 0.56 13.91 -9.63
N PHE A 71 1.82 13.54 -9.44
CA PHE A 71 2.53 12.66 -10.34
C PHE A 71 1.91 11.26 -10.27
N ALA A 72 1.73 10.59 -11.40
CA ALA A 72 1.23 9.23 -11.50
C ALA A 72 2.22 8.33 -12.26
N PHE A 73 2.40 7.11 -11.77
CA PHE A 73 3.26 6.11 -12.39
C PHE A 73 2.66 4.70 -12.31
N PRO A 74 2.61 3.96 -13.43
CA PRO A 74 2.82 4.45 -14.79
C PRO A 74 1.80 5.55 -15.16
N PRO A 75 2.14 6.49 -16.07
CA PRO A 75 1.21 7.56 -16.46
C PRO A 75 0.00 7.04 -17.25
N GLU A 76 0.16 5.87 -17.88
CA GLU A 76 -0.90 5.18 -18.63
C GLU A 76 -1.51 4.08 -17.76
N ASN A 77 -2.78 3.76 -18.02
CA ASN A 77 -3.48 2.64 -17.39
C ASN A 77 -3.02 1.33 -18.04
N VAL A 78 -1.95 0.75 -17.48
CA VAL A 78 -1.36 -0.51 -17.95
C VAL A 78 -1.69 -1.67 -17.01
N LEU A 79 -1.65 -2.89 -17.56
CA LEU A 79 -1.87 -4.10 -16.79
C LEU A 79 -0.81 -4.25 -15.68
N PRO A 80 -1.20 -4.52 -14.42
CA PRO A 80 -0.26 -4.64 -13.31
C PRO A 80 0.84 -5.68 -13.52
N ALA A 81 0.54 -6.77 -14.24
CA ALA A 81 1.53 -7.78 -14.60
C ALA A 81 2.73 -7.23 -15.38
N THR A 82 2.62 -6.07 -16.03
CA THR A 82 3.71 -5.45 -16.79
C THR A 82 4.64 -4.58 -15.96
N THR A 83 4.14 -3.96 -14.89
CA THR A 83 4.90 -2.93 -14.14
C THR A 83 5.00 -3.18 -12.65
N THR A 84 4.06 -3.93 -12.07
CA THR A 84 3.85 -3.95 -10.62
C THR A 84 4.15 -5.31 -10.03
N ARG A 85 4.91 -5.36 -8.94
CA ARG A 85 5.21 -6.59 -8.19
C ARG A 85 5.12 -6.34 -6.69
N ILE A 86 4.66 -7.33 -5.95
CA ILE A 86 4.69 -7.31 -4.48
C ILE A 86 5.71 -8.31 -3.96
N THR A 87 6.40 -7.96 -2.88
CA THR A 87 7.48 -8.76 -2.32
C THR A 87 7.40 -8.74 -0.82
N ASP A 88 7.48 -9.93 -0.21
CA ASP A 88 7.66 -10.06 1.23
C ASP A 88 9.12 -9.76 1.59
N VAL A 89 9.30 -8.73 2.43
CA VAL A 89 10.61 -8.27 2.92
C VAL A 89 10.76 -8.51 4.42
N SER A 90 9.95 -9.41 4.97
CA SER A 90 10.03 -9.81 6.37
C SER A 90 11.38 -10.46 6.69
N GLU A 91 12.07 -9.96 7.70
CA GLU A 91 13.33 -10.50 8.18
C GLU A 91 13.39 -10.47 9.71
N GLY A 92 13.66 -11.62 10.34
CA GLY A 92 13.65 -11.77 11.79
C GLY A 92 12.30 -11.35 12.41
N SER A 93 12.33 -10.30 13.23
CA SER A 93 11.13 -9.73 13.86
C SER A 93 10.45 -8.65 13.00
N VAL A 94 11.09 -8.21 11.91
CA VAL A 94 10.52 -7.23 10.99
C VAL A 94 9.52 -7.93 10.07
N ARG A 95 8.34 -7.32 9.92
CA ARG A 95 7.29 -7.76 9.01
C ARG A 95 6.94 -6.60 8.09
N GLY A 96 6.86 -6.89 6.80
CA GLY A 96 6.48 -5.89 5.83
C GLY A 96 6.58 -6.38 4.40
N LEU A 97 6.00 -5.58 3.52
CA LEU A 97 5.89 -5.85 2.11
C LEU A 97 6.42 -4.63 1.34
N HIS A 98 7.03 -4.89 0.19
CA HIS A 98 7.33 -3.87 -0.80
C HIS A 98 6.42 -4.04 -2.01
N LEU A 99 5.74 -2.96 -2.40
CA LEU A 99 5.05 -2.86 -3.66
C LEU A 99 5.89 -2.02 -4.62
N ARG A 100 6.32 -2.64 -5.72
CA ARG A 100 7.27 -2.09 -6.68
C ARG A 100 6.61 -1.79 -8.00
N PHE A 101 6.90 -0.63 -8.57
CA PHE A 101 6.48 -0.22 -9.91
C PHE A 101 7.73 0.06 -10.75
N SER A 102 7.91 -0.69 -11.84
CA SER A 102 9.13 -0.64 -12.65
C SER A 102 8.82 -0.32 -14.11
N LYS A 103 9.51 0.70 -14.64
CA LYS A 103 9.64 0.99 -16.07
C LYS A 103 10.99 1.67 -16.24
N GLU A 104 11.91 1.02 -16.95
CA GLU A 104 13.29 1.51 -17.08
C GLU A 104 13.34 3.00 -17.46
N PRO A 105 14.21 3.79 -16.80
CA PRO A 105 15.23 3.41 -15.83
C PRO A 105 14.75 3.42 -14.35
N TYR A 106 13.46 3.60 -14.10
CA TYR A 106 12.93 3.89 -12.77
C TYR A 106 12.24 2.69 -12.13
N THR A 107 12.43 2.55 -10.82
CA THR A 107 11.65 1.69 -9.94
C THR A 107 11.16 2.52 -8.76
N TYR A 108 9.86 2.57 -8.56
CA TYR A 108 9.20 3.23 -7.43
C TYR A 108 8.78 2.16 -6.44
N ILE A 109 9.10 2.35 -5.16
CA ILE A 109 8.81 1.38 -4.12
C ILE A 109 7.96 2.07 -3.06
N VAL A 110 6.91 1.37 -2.65
CA VAL A 110 6.12 1.65 -1.45
C VAL A 110 6.36 0.52 -0.47
N SER A 111 6.79 0.85 0.75
CA SER A 111 7.07 -0.10 1.81
C SER A 111 6.01 0.01 2.91
N SER A 112 5.52 -1.14 3.35
CA SER A 112 4.64 -1.26 4.52
C SER A 112 5.42 -1.45 5.82
N VAL A 113 6.76 -1.48 5.78
CA VAL A 113 7.60 -1.62 6.98
C VAL A 113 7.47 -0.34 7.81
N SER A 114 7.02 -0.47 9.07
CA SER A 114 6.72 0.67 9.96
C SER A 114 7.87 1.68 10.04
N PRO A 115 7.61 2.99 9.85
CA PRO A 115 6.30 3.68 9.79
C PRO A 115 5.61 3.68 8.41
N GLY A 116 6.17 2.99 7.42
CA GLY A 116 5.86 3.11 6.01
C GLY A 116 6.85 4.06 5.35
N GLU A 117 7.28 3.70 4.14
CA GLU A 117 8.32 4.42 3.40
C GLU A 117 8.04 4.39 1.91
N ILE A 118 8.51 5.41 1.21
CA ILE A 118 8.64 5.37 -0.24
C ILE A 118 10.05 5.73 -0.67
N TYR A 119 10.53 5.07 -1.70
CA TYR A 119 11.79 5.42 -2.33
C TYR A 119 11.76 5.14 -3.82
N VAL A 120 12.60 5.86 -4.55
CA VAL A 120 12.71 5.74 -6.00
C VAL A 120 14.15 5.43 -6.37
N SER A 121 14.32 4.34 -7.10
CA SER A 121 15.58 3.94 -7.70
C SER A 121 15.62 4.34 -9.17
N LYS A 122 16.75 4.89 -9.61
CA LYS A 122 17.07 5.09 -11.02
C LYS A 122 18.36 4.33 -11.33
N ASN A 123 18.29 3.35 -12.24
CA ASN A 123 19.43 2.47 -12.56
C ASN A 123 20.06 1.82 -11.31
N GLY A 124 19.24 1.40 -10.35
CA GLY A 124 19.71 0.78 -9.11
C GLY A 124 20.22 1.75 -8.03
N LYS A 125 20.30 3.06 -8.31
CA LYS A 125 20.67 4.07 -7.32
C LYS A 125 19.43 4.77 -6.78
N ILE A 126 19.33 4.87 -5.46
CA ILE A 126 18.26 5.62 -4.79
C ILE A 126 18.44 7.12 -5.03
N ILE A 127 17.41 7.75 -5.59
CA ILE A 127 17.37 9.17 -5.93
C ILE A 127 16.30 9.94 -5.15
N PHE A 128 15.43 9.22 -4.44
CA PHE A 128 14.38 9.78 -3.59
C PHE A 128 14.05 8.77 -2.49
N ASP A 129 13.84 9.26 -1.27
CA ASP A 129 13.50 8.47 -0.09
C ASP A 129 12.76 9.38 0.89
N LYS A 130 11.55 8.98 1.29
CA LYS A 130 10.73 9.67 2.29
C LYS A 130 9.91 8.67 3.10
N LYS A 131 9.79 8.94 4.39
CA LYS A 131 8.94 8.17 5.31
C LYS A 131 7.54 8.76 5.39
N CYS A 132 6.57 7.91 5.68
CA CYS A 132 5.26 8.34 6.11
C CYS A 132 5.39 9.09 7.44
N GLN A 133 4.59 10.14 7.62
CA GLN A 133 4.46 10.82 8.91
C GLN A 133 4.04 9.80 9.96
N ALA A 134 4.64 9.93 11.15
CA ALA A 134 4.41 9.02 12.27
C ALA A 134 2.91 8.90 12.55
N SER A 135 2.36 7.78 12.11
CA SER A 135 1.02 7.30 12.36
C SER A 135 1.10 5.78 12.46
N SER A 136 0.02 5.14 12.91
CA SER A 136 -0.08 3.69 13.07
C SER A 136 0.48 2.89 11.88
N TYR A 137 0.89 1.65 12.14
CA TYR A 137 1.33 0.68 11.13
C TYR A 137 0.51 0.77 9.84
N LYS A 138 1.19 1.01 8.71
CA LYS A 138 0.55 1.08 7.39
C LYS A 138 0.63 -0.28 6.73
N SER A 139 -0.54 -0.92 6.53
CA SER A 139 -0.65 -2.16 5.77
C SER A 139 -1.20 -1.90 4.38
N PHE A 140 -0.84 -2.74 3.42
CA PHE A 140 -1.54 -2.78 2.13
C PHE A 140 -2.96 -3.32 2.30
N SER A 141 -3.88 -2.84 1.48
CA SER A 141 -5.19 -3.47 1.31
C SER A 141 -5.02 -4.92 0.85
N ASN A 142 -5.79 -5.85 1.43
CA ASN A 142 -5.76 -7.26 1.04
C ASN A 142 -6.06 -7.48 -0.45
N LYS A 143 -6.78 -6.56 -1.10
CA LYS A 143 -7.07 -6.61 -2.54
C LYS A 143 -5.80 -6.62 -3.41
N VAL A 144 -4.67 -6.12 -2.89
CA VAL A 144 -3.40 -6.10 -3.64
C VAL A 144 -2.94 -7.52 -4.01
N PHE A 145 -3.23 -8.52 -3.19
CA PHE A 145 -2.76 -9.90 -3.40
C PHE A 145 -3.53 -10.62 -4.51
N ASP A 146 -4.75 -10.18 -4.82
CA ASP A 146 -5.51 -10.69 -5.97
C ASP A 146 -4.98 -10.11 -7.28
N GLY A 147 -4.56 -8.83 -7.24
CA GLY A 147 -4.32 -8.00 -8.40
C GLY A 147 -2.86 -7.84 -8.83
N VAL A 148 -1.89 -8.29 -8.02
CA VAL A 148 -0.46 -8.07 -8.26
C VAL A 148 0.33 -9.37 -8.10
N ASN A 149 1.25 -9.64 -9.03
CA ASN A 149 2.13 -10.80 -8.95
C ASN A 149 3.15 -10.65 -7.82
N GLU A 150 3.33 -11.71 -7.05
CA GLU A 150 4.46 -11.83 -6.14
C GLU A 150 5.79 -11.92 -6.90
N ALA A 151 6.86 -11.45 -6.26
CA ALA A 151 8.22 -11.57 -6.75
C ALA A 151 9.20 -11.72 -5.58
N PRO A 152 10.34 -12.40 -5.81
CA PRO A 152 11.38 -12.50 -4.80
C PRO A 152 12.01 -11.15 -4.46
N VAL A 153 12.64 -11.10 -3.29
CA VAL A 153 13.49 -10.00 -2.84
C VAL A 153 14.62 -9.76 -3.84
N THR A 154 14.91 -8.49 -4.10
CA THR A 154 16.03 -8.07 -4.95
C THR A 154 16.90 -7.04 -4.25
N LYS A 155 18.01 -6.64 -4.88
CA LYS A 155 18.91 -5.63 -4.32
C LYS A 155 18.24 -4.29 -4.00
N VAL A 156 17.21 -3.89 -4.76
CA VAL A 156 16.51 -2.62 -4.51
C VAL A 156 15.65 -2.68 -3.25
N ASP A 157 15.27 -3.88 -2.81
CA ASP A 157 14.45 -4.11 -1.61
C ASP A 157 15.28 -4.10 -0.32
N MET A 158 16.60 -4.07 -0.43
CA MET A 158 17.56 -4.07 0.68
C MET A 158 18.12 -2.66 0.95
N HIS A 159 17.42 -1.62 0.49
CA HIS A 159 17.73 -0.22 0.79
C HIS A 159 17.50 0.08 2.27
#